data_AF-A0A3M1EJI7-F1
#
_entry.id   AF-A0A3M1EJI7-F1
#
_cell.length_a   1.000
_cell.length_b   1.000
_cell.length_c   1.000
_cell.angle_alpha   90.00
_cell.angle_beta   90.00
_cell.angle_gamma   90.00
#
_symmetry.space_group_name_H-M   'P 1'
#
loop_
_entity.id
_entity.type
_entity.pdbx_description
1 polymer ?
#
loop_
_entity_poly.entity_id
_entity_poly.type
_entity_poly.pdbx_seq_one_letter_code
_entity_poly.pdbx_strand_id
1 'polypeptide(L)'
;MEERIACEITFPRLTGYRYELPAEHVTARFTPDAQMALSTQDVPTRVENAPIVGESSVHTLYDLRTRRLQEVEFRLAQRVLERYFRDDAGALKPWLFPDVLKIVRRWRQTQLALKDNAFPQMLLLAQLADRAAGKIYQAIVKAGEENAPRLLPRLRPYDTLGSTRHVDFTTTRPVWVTDPAKCHISHVVADTGSWEQKMAQALEEMPEVRRYVKNHNLGFTIPYTFDGQEKQYLPDFIVHLDDGHGPDDLLQLIIEVSGQARADKAAKVAAARNLWVPAVNNHGGFGRWAFLEISDPWDAKNTIRRFIRIQGENYATA
;
A
#
# COMPACT_ATOMS: atom_id res chain seq x y z
N MET A 1 -3.22 11.19 30.36
CA MET A 1 -3.92 10.94 29.08
C MET A 1 -5.42 10.67 29.26
N GLU A 2 -5.87 10.11 30.40
CA GLU A 2 -7.28 9.76 30.63
C GLU A 2 -8.28 10.91 30.37
N GLU A 3 -7.95 12.13 30.78
CA GLU A 3 -8.79 13.33 30.53
C GLU A 3 -9.06 13.61 29.04
N ARG A 4 -8.22 13.09 28.14
CA ARG A 4 -8.30 13.27 26.68
C ARG A 4 -8.70 11.99 25.94
N ILE A 5 -9.14 10.94 26.65
CA ILE A 5 -9.43 9.62 26.06
C ILE A 5 -10.57 9.66 25.03
N ALA A 6 -11.51 10.59 25.18
CA ALA A 6 -12.57 10.81 24.19
C ALA A 6 -12.03 11.20 22.80
N CYS A 7 -10.81 11.72 22.74
CA CYS A 7 -10.12 12.07 21.51
C CYS A 7 -9.23 10.95 20.96
N GLU A 8 -9.25 9.75 21.53
CA GLU A 8 -8.46 8.61 21.04
C GLU A 8 -8.78 8.36 19.56
N ILE A 9 -7.71 8.11 18.79
CA ILE A 9 -7.77 7.74 17.38
C ILE A 9 -7.09 6.38 17.25
N THR A 10 -7.79 5.45 16.60
CA THR A 10 -7.28 4.12 16.24
C THR A 10 -7.20 3.99 14.73
N PHE A 11 -6.26 3.21 14.22
CA PHE A 11 -6.08 3.00 12.78
C PHE A 11 -5.57 1.60 12.48
N PRO A 12 -5.93 1.00 11.33
CA PRO A 12 -5.44 -0.32 10.99
C PRO A 12 -3.95 -0.30 10.62
N ARG A 13 -3.21 -1.29 11.13
CA ARG A 13 -1.79 -1.50 10.81
C ARG A 13 -1.66 -2.52 9.69
N LEU A 14 -1.17 -2.07 8.53
CA LEU A 14 -1.03 -2.90 7.34
C LEU A 14 0.43 -3.31 7.11
N THR A 15 0.61 -4.52 6.56
CA THR A 15 1.86 -5.03 6.00
C THR A 15 1.87 -5.00 4.48
N GLY A 16 0.69 -4.87 3.84
CA GLY A 16 0.54 -4.78 2.40
C GLY A 16 -0.92 -4.90 1.99
N TYR A 17 -1.15 -5.32 0.75
CA TYR A 17 -2.49 -5.49 0.17
C TYR A 17 -2.60 -6.84 -0.53
N ARG A 18 -3.82 -7.30 -0.74
CA ARG A 18 -4.15 -8.49 -1.54
C ARG A 18 -5.46 -8.24 -2.27
N TYR A 19 -5.63 -8.83 -3.44
CA TYR A 19 -6.91 -8.81 -4.14
C TYR A 19 -7.64 -10.10 -3.83
N GLU A 20 -8.91 -9.98 -3.46
CA GLU A 20 -9.82 -11.11 -3.39
C GLU A 20 -10.21 -11.48 -4.83
N LEU A 21 -9.64 -12.57 -5.31
CA LEU A 21 -9.91 -13.12 -6.63
C LEU A 21 -11.01 -14.18 -6.53
N PRO A 22 -11.79 -14.43 -7.61
CA PRO A 22 -12.81 -15.47 -7.64
C PRO A 22 -12.28 -16.80 -7.11
N ALA A 23 -13.09 -17.49 -6.30
CA ALA A 23 -12.63 -18.62 -5.50
C ALA A 23 -12.14 -19.83 -6.32
N GLU A 24 -12.63 -19.99 -7.55
CA GLU A 24 -12.47 -21.23 -8.31
C GLU A 24 -11.49 -21.11 -9.49
N HIS A 25 -11.49 -19.99 -10.21
CA HIS A 25 -10.69 -19.81 -11.42
C HIS A 25 -10.12 -18.40 -11.54
N VAL A 26 -8.94 -18.31 -12.16
CA VAL A 26 -8.30 -17.03 -12.48
C VAL A 26 -7.96 -16.93 -13.97
N THR A 27 -8.19 -15.74 -14.52
CA THR A 27 -7.75 -15.35 -15.85
C THR A 27 -6.77 -14.18 -15.73
N ALA A 28 -6.21 -13.71 -16.84
CA ALA A 28 -5.34 -12.53 -16.83
C ALA A 28 -5.60 -11.65 -18.05
N ARG A 29 -5.43 -10.34 -17.87
CA ARG A 29 -5.53 -9.33 -18.91
C ARG A 29 -4.19 -8.63 -18.99
N PHE A 30 -3.46 -8.89 -20.08
CA PHE A 30 -2.17 -8.27 -20.29
C PHE A 30 -2.36 -6.87 -20.89
N THR A 31 -1.81 -5.88 -20.21
CA THR A 31 -1.73 -4.48 -20.63
C THR A 31 -0.24 -4.12 -20.79
N PRO A 32 0.12 -2.96 -21.35
CA PRO A 32 1.52 -2.55 -21.45
C PRO A 32 2.30 -2.66 -20.13
N ASP A 33 1.65 -2.43 -18.98
CA ASP A 33 2.26 -2.59 -17.64
C ASP A 33 2.73 -4.02 -17.32
N ALA A 34 2.15 -5.03 -17.98
CA ALA A 34 2.53 -6.42 -17.81
C ALA A 34 3.83 -6.76 -18.54
N GLN A 35 4.31 -5.91 -19.46
CA GLN A 35 5.53 -6.17 -20.21
C GLN A 35 6.78 -6.10 -19.32
N MET A 36 7.73 -6.98 -19.58
CA MET A 36 9.03 -6.99 -18.92
C MET A 36 10.14 -7.24 -19.94
N ALA A 37 11.17 -6.40 -19.93
CA ALA A 37 12.38 -6.63 -20.68
C ALA A 37 13.45 -7.24 -19.77
N LEU A 38 14.10 -8.31 -20.21
CA LEU A 38 15.28 -8.86 -19.55
C LEU A 38 16.54 -8.33 -20.22
N SER A 39 17.48 -7.85 -19.41
CA SER A 39 18.81 -7.45 -19.84
C SER A 39 19.88 -8.09 -18.96
N THR A 40 21.06 -8.34 -19.51
CA THR A 40 22.23 -8.74 -18.74
C THR A 40 22.69 -7.66 -17.75
N GLN A 41 22.28 -6.40 -17.93
CA GLN A 41 22.48 -5.33 -16.95
C GLN A 41 21.73 -5.56 -15.63
N ASP A 42 20.60 -6.27 -15.68
CA ASP A 42 19.80 -6.59 -14.49
C ASP A 42 20.36 -7.78 -13.69
N VAL A 43 21.46 -8.38 -14.14
CA VAL A 43 22.05 -9.55 -13.49
C VAL A 43 23.07 -9.11 -12.42
N PRO A 44 22.91 -9.53 -11.16
CA PRO A 44 23.90 -9.27 -10.12
C PRO A 44 25.26 -9.84 -10.51
N THR A 45 26.33 -9.05 -10.38
CA THR A 45 27.72 -9.47 -10.64
C THR A 45 28.24 -10.53 -9.66
N ARG A 46 27.50 -10.83 -8.58
CA ARG A 46 27.81 -11.89 -7.61
C ARG A 46 26.52 -12.48 -7.04
N VAL A 47 26.34 -13.80 -7.16
CA VAL A 47 25.18 -14.54 -6.65
C VAL A 47 25.54 -15.10 -5.27
N GLU A 48 25.10 -14.44 -4.19
CA GLU A 48 25.01 -15.09 -2.88
C GLU A 48 23.61 -15.72 -2.77
N ASN A 49 23.52 -17.03 -3.01
CA ASN A 49 22.29 -17.80 -2.75
C ASN A 49 22.45 -18.55 -1.42
N ALA A 50 21.57 -18.27 -0.46
CA ALA A 50 21.36 -19.15 0.68
C ALA A 50 20.74 -20.47 0.17
N PRO A 51 21.28 -21.65 0.54
CA PRO A 51 20.76 -22.91 0.05
C PRO A 51 19.43 -23.24 0.73
N ILE A 52 18.41 -23.55 -0.07
CA ILE A 52 17.26 -24.32 0.39
C ILE A 52 17.72 -25.79 0.46
N VAL A 53 17.39 -26.46 1.56
CA VAL A 53 17.72 -27.87 1.79
C VAL A 53 17.26 -28.72 0.59
N GLY A 54 18.22 -29.31 -0.13
CA GLY A 54 17.97 -30.38 -1.10
C GLY A 54 18.38 -30.18 -2.57
N GLU A 55 18.79 -28.99 -3.03
CA GLU A 55 19.17 -28.81 -4.45
C GLU A 55 20.43 -27.97 -4.68
N SER A 56 21.19 -28.40 -5.71
CA SER A 56 22.50 -27.94 -6.16
C SER A 56 22.62 -26.42 -6.36
N SER A 57 23.70 -25.85 -5.85
CA SER A 57 24.15 -24.47 -6.04
C SER A 57 24.32 -24.12 -7.53
N VAL A 58 23.59 -23.10 -8.00
CA VAL A 58 23.78 -22.51 -9.32
C VAL A 58 25.01 -21.61 -9.26
N HIS A 59 26.12 -22.06 -9.88
CA HIS A 59 27.41 -21.40 -9.74
C HIS A 59 27.68 -20.33 -10.82
N THR A 60 26.96 -20.33 -11.96
CA THR A 60 27.12 -19.31 -13.01
C THR A 60 25.82 -19.00 -13.79
N LEU A 61 25.82 -17.89 -14.54
CA LEU A 61 24.75 -17.57 -15.51
C LEU A 61 24.61 -18.59 -16.63
N TYR A 62 25.70 -19.28 -16.98
CA TYR A 62 25.69 -20.30 -18.03
C TYR A 62 24.95 -21.56 -17.60
N ASP A 63 25.03 -21.93 -16.31
CA ASP A 63 24.28 -23.06 -15.75
C ASP A 63 22.77 -22.83 -15.83
N LEU A 64 22.32 -21.58 -15.65
CA LEU A 64 20.91 -21.21 -15.79
C LEU A 64 20.37 -21.55 -17.18
N ARG A 65 21.16 -21.35 -18.24
CA ARG A 65 20.72 -21.58 -19.63
C ARG A 65 20.42 -23.05 -19.93
N THR A 66 20.99 -23.98 -19.18
CA THR A 66 20.77 -25.43 -19.33
C THR A 66 19.42 -25.89 -18.79
N ARG A 67 18.76 -25.07 -17.96
CA ARG A 67 17.45 -25.39 -17.36
C ARG A 67 16.35 -25.39 -18.42
N ARG A 68 15.40 -26.33 -18.26
CA ARG A 68 14.26 -26.45 -19.18
C ARG A 68 13.32 -25.26 -19.00
N LEU A 69 12.76 -24.73 -20.09
CA LEU A 69 11.81 -23.62 -20.03
C LEU A 69 10.57 -23.95 -19.16
N GLN A 70 10.11 -25.20 -19.19
CA GLN A 70 9.00 -25.66 -18.35
C GLN A 70 9.31 -25.56 -16.85
N GLU A 71 10.57 -25.74 -16.46
CA GLU A 71 11.01 -25.57 -15.07
C GLU A 71 10.91 -24.11 -14.64
N VAL A 72 11.32 -23.18 -15.52
CA VAL A 72 11.17 -21.73 -15.29
C VAL A 72 9.70 -21.36 -15.12
N GLU A 73 8.84 -21.83 -16.02
CA GLU A 73 7.39 -21.58 -15.97
C GLU A 73 6.77 -22.13 -14.69
N PHE A 74 7.16 -23.35 -14.28
CA PHE A 74 6.68 -23.99 -13.05
C PHE A 74 7.12 -23.22 -11.80
N ARG A 75 8.41 -22.91 -11.68
CA ARG A 75 8.97 -22.17 -10.52
C ARG A 75 8.39 -20.77 -10.42
N LEU A 76 8.18 -20.09 -11.55
CA LEU A 76 7.56 -18.77 -11.57
C LEU A 76 6.08 -18.84 -11.19
N ALA A 77 5.33 -19.85 -11.67
CA ALA A 77 3.95 -20.08 -11.25
C ALA A 77 3.85 -20.38 -9.75
N GLN A 78 4.75 -21.21 -9.22
CA GLN A 78 4.83 -21.51 -7.79
C GLN A 78 5.10 -20.23 -6.99
N ARG A 79 6.06 -19.40 -7.42
CA ARG A 79 6.36 -18.12 -6.76
C ARG A 79 5.18 -17.15 -6.79
N VAL A 80 4.45 -17.05 -7.90
CA VAL A 80 3.20 -16.26 -7.98
C VAL A 80 2.16 -16.78 -6.98
N LEU A 81 1.93 -18.09 -6.95
CA LEU A 81 0.98 -18.73 -6.06
C LEU A 81 1.34 -18.48 -4.58
N GLU A 82 2.59 -18.77 -4.21
CA GLU A 82 3.06 -18.68 -2.83
C GLU A 82 3.05 -17.26 -2.27
N ARG A 83 3.26 -16.27 -3.15
CA ARG A 83 3.34 -14.86 -2.76
C ARG A 83 1.97 -14.20 -2.67
N TYR A 84 1.04 -14.56 -3.55
CA TYR A 84 -0.20 -13.80 -3.74
C TYR A 84 -1.50 -14.58 -3.49
N PHE A 85 -1.45 -15.91 -3.46
CA PHE A 85 -2.64 -16.76 -3.38
C PHE A 85 -2.68 -17.56 -2.08
N ARG A 86 -2.85 -16.82 -0.97
CA ARG A 86 -3.09 -17.36 0.36
C ARG A 86 -4.42 -16.86 0.92
N ASP A 87 -5.07 -17.68 1.73
CA ASP A 87 -6.23 -17.27 2.51
C ASP A 87 -5.85 -16.47 3.77
N ASP A 88 -6.85 -16.14 4.59
CA ASP A 88 -6.68 -15.37 5.84
C ASP A 88 -5.87 -16.11 6.90
N ALA A 89 -5.91 -17.44 6.88
CA ALA A 89 -5.09 -18.29 7.75
C ALA A 89 -3.67 -18.50 7.19
N GLY A 90 -3.36 -17.93 6.03
CA GLY A 90 -2.06 -18.06 5.35
C GLY A 90 -1.90 -19.37 4.56
N ALA A 91 -2.96 -20.18 4.43
CA ALA A 91 -2.93 -21.41 3.66
C ALA A 91 -2.95 -21.11 2.16
N LEU A 92 -2.16 -21.87 1.40
CA LEU A 92 -2.09 -21.74 -0.06
C LEU A 92 -3.40 -22.18 -0.70
N LYS A 93 -3.72 -21.60 -1.86
CA LYS A 93 -4.83 -22.03 -2.72
C LYS A 93 -4.32 -22.90 -3.90
N PRO A 94 -3.89 -24.15 -3.69
CA PRO A 94 -3.19 -24.96 -4.70
C PRO A 94 -4.03 -25.25 -5.94
N TRP A 95 -5.36 -25.26 -5.82
CA TRP A 95 -6.27 -25.47 -6.95
C TRP A 95 -6.18 -24.38 -8.03
N LEU A 96 -5.63 -23.20 -7.73
CA LEU A 96 -5.39 -22.12 -8.70
C LEU A 96 -4.11 -22.32 -9.51
N PHE A 97 -3.22 -23.23 -9.12
CA PHE A 97 -1.94 -23.45 -9.78
C PHE A 97 -2.06 -23.78 -11.29
N PRO A 98 -3.00 -24.63 -11.75
CA PRO A 98 -3.16 -24.92 -13.17
C PRO A 98 -3.44 -23.66 -14.01
N ASP A 99 -4.27 -22.75 -13.51
CA ASP A 99 -4.60 -21.51 -14.21
C ASP A 99 -3.45 -20.51 -14.15
N VAL A 100 -2.80 -20.36 -12.99
CA VAL A 100 -1.59 -19.54 -12.84
C VAL A 100 -0.49 -20.02 -13.80
N LEU A 101 -0.28 -21.33 -13.95
CA LEU A 101 0.72 -21.87 -14.87
C LEU A 101 0.39 -21.57 -16.34
N LYS A 102 -0.89 -21.69 -16.75
CA LYS A 102 -1.34 -21.29 -18.10
C LYS A 102 -1.06 -19.80 -18.35
N ILE A 103 -1.33 -18.95 -17.35
CA ILE A 103 -1.12 -17.50 -17.42
C ILE A 103 0.37 -17.17 -17.53
N VAL A 104 1.22 -17.78 -16.71
CA VAL A 104 2.69 -17.60 -16.74
C VAL A 104 3.25 -17.97 -18.11
N ARG A 105 2.80 -19.10 -18.68
CA ARG A 105 3.17 -19.52 -20.04
C ARG A 105 2.82 -18.47 -21.09
N ARG A 106 1.57 -17.99 -21.06
CA ARG A 106 1.08 -16.96 -22.00
C ARG A 106 1.81 -15.63 -21.79
N TRP A 107 2.10 -15.26 -20.55
CA TRP A 107 2.86 -14.05 -20.21
C TRP A 107 4.28 -14.12 -20.77
N ARG A 108 5.00 -15.23 -20.55
CA ARG A 108 6.36 -15.42 -21.07
C ARG A 108 6.41 -15.31 -22.60
N GLN A 109 5.39 -15.83 -23.29
CA GLN A 109 5.35 -15.83 -24.75
C GLN A 109 5.00 -14.46 -25.35
N THR A 110 4.23 -13.62 -24.64
CA THR A 110 3.63 -12.41 -25.21
C THR A 110 4.09 -11.10 -24.57
N GLN A 111 4.57 -11.14 -23.33
CA GLN A 111 4.91 -9.96 -22.53
C GLN A 111 6.39 -9.89 -22.14
N LEU A 112 7.16 -10.96 -22.38
CA LEU A 112 8.58 -10.99 -22.07
C LEU A 112 9.40 -10.61 -23.31
N ALA A 113 10.05 -9.45 -23.25
CA ALA A 113 11.04 -9.04 -24.25
C ALA A 113 12.45 -9.47 -23.79
N LEU A 114 13.21 -10.10 -24.68
CA LEU A 114 14.60 -10.45 -24.42
C LEU A 114 15.49 -9.47 -25.16
N LYS A 115 16.31 -8.72 -24.43
CA LYS A 115 17.39 -7.91 -25.03
C LYS A 115 18.59 -8.81 -25.38
N ASP A 116 19.61 -8.23 -26.00
CA ASP A 116 20.82 -8.94 -26.40
C ASP A 116 21.40 -9.77 -25.25
N ASN A 117 21.70 -11.04 -25.55
CA ASN A 117 22.24 -12.04 -24.63
C ASN A 117 21.34 -12.37 -23.42
N ALA A 118 20.10 -11.89 -23.37
CA ALA A 118 19.13 -12.30 -22.36
C ALA A 118 18.42 -13.60 -22.75
N PHE A 119 18.04 -14.40 -21.76
CA PHE A 119 17.36 -15.67 -21.95
C PHE A 119 16.32 -15.90 -20.84
N PRO A 120 15.21 -16.63 -21.10
CA PRO A 120 14.10 -16.75 -20.15
C PRO A 120 14.50 -17.34 -18.79
N GLN A 121 15.51 -18.22 -18.74
CA GLN A 121 15.97 -18.86 -17.50
C GLN A 121 16.57 -17.85 -16.50
N MET A 122 16.89 -16.62 -16.92
CA MET A 122 17.21 -15.53 -16.00
C MET A 122 16.07 -15.24 -15.00
N LEU A 123 14.82 -15.60 -15.32
CA LEU A 123 13.69 -15.52 -14.39
C LEU A 123 13.79 -16.48 -13.19
N LEU A 124 14.78 -17.36 -13.14
CA LEU A 124 15.10 -18.13 -11.94
C LEU A 124 15.87 -17.30 -10.90
N LEU A 125 16.46 -16.17 -11.30
CA LEU A 125 17.09 -15.22 -10.37
C LEU A 125 16.01 -14.54 -9.54
N ALA A 126 16.17 -14.54 -8.21
CA ALA A 126 15.14 -14.13 -7.26
C ALA A 126 14.48 -12.77 -7.59
N GLN A 127 15.31 -11.72 -7.76
CA GLN A 127 14.82 -10.36 -8.04
C GLN A 127 14.03 -10.26 -9.36
N LEU A 128 14.48 -10.97 -10.41
CA LEU A 128 13.78 -10.99 -11.70
C LEU A 128 12.48 -11.77 -11.62
N ALA A 129 12.48 -12.90 -10.90
CA ALA A 129 11.29 -13.68 -10.69
C ALA A 129 10.24 -12.92 -9.86
N ASP A 130 10.65 -12.18 -8.83
CA ASP A 130 9.74 -11.37 -8.00
C ASP A 130 9.12 -10.24 -8.81
N ARG A 131 9.92 -9.55 -9.64
CA ARG A 131 9.42 -8.53 -10.60
C ARG A 131 8.41 -9.12 -11.59
N ALA A 132 8.72 -10.27 -12.18
CA ALA A 132 7.84 -10.97 -13.11
C ALA A 132 6.55 -11.43 -12.41
N ALA A 133 6.66 -12.01 -11.21
CA ALA A 133 5.53 -12.47 -10.42
C ALA A 133 4.58 -11.33 -10.08
N GLY A 134 5.11 -10.15 -9.70
CA GLY A 134 4.33 -8.94 -9.49
C GLY A 134 3.54 -8.51 -10.74
N LYS A 135 4.19 -8.47 -11.92
CA LYS A 135 3.53 -8.12 -13.18
C LYS A 135 2.43 -9.11 -13.58
N ILE A 136 2.69 -10.41 -13.41
CA ILE A 136 1.72 -11.48 -13.70
C ILE A 136 0.52 -11.36 -12.77
N TYR A 137 0.75 -11.17 -11.47
CA TYR A 137 -0.32 -10.99 -10.50
C TYR A 137 -1.18 -9.75 -10.82
N GLN A 138 -0.55 -8.61 -11.15
CA GLN A 138 -1.30 -7.42 -11.56
C GLN A 138 -2.17 -7.66 -12.80
N ALA A 139 -1.70 -8.47 -13.77
CA ALA A 139 -2.52 -8.85 -14.91
C ALA A 139 -3.69 -9.77 -14.53
N ILE A 140 -3.53 -10.64 -13.53
CA ILE A 140 -4.62 -11.48 -13.00
C ILE A 140 -5.68 -10.61 -12.34
N VAL A 141 -5.24 -9.69 -11.48
CA VAL A 141 -6.09 -8.71 -10.82
C VAL A 141 -6.90 -7.90 -11.83
N LYS A 142 -6.25 -7.34 -12.86
CA LYS A 142 -6.93 -6.56 -13.91
C LYS A 142 -7.97 -7.36 -14.70
N ALA A 143 -7.83 -8.68 -14.83
CA ALA A 143 -8.86 -9.51 -15.45
C ALA A 143 -10.05 -9.78 -14.52
N GLY A 144 -9.79 -9.83 -13.21
CA GLY A 144 -10.85 -9.93 -12.21
C GLY A 144 -11.77 -8.71 -12.17
N GLU A 145 -11.33 -7.54 -12.68
CA GLU A 145 -12.07 -6.27 -12.68
C GLU A 145 -13.47 -6.36 -13.31
N GLU A 146 -13.70 -7.27 -14.26
CA GLU A 146 -15.03 -7.54 -14.83
C GLU A 146 -16.02 -8.15 -13.80
N ASN A 147 -15.52 -8.70 -12.69
CA ASN A 147 -16.25 -9.19 -11.51
C ASN A 147 -15.79 -8.53 -10.19
N ALA A 148 -15.18 -7.34 -10.26
CA ALA A 148 -14.69 -6.50 -9.16
C ALA A 148 -13.92 -7.27 -8.05
N PRO A 149 -12.62 -7.56 -8.22
CA PRO A 149 -11.82 -8.20 -7.20
C PRO A 149 -11.66 -7.19 -6.05
N ARG A 150 -12.18 -7.53 -4.87
CA ARG A 150 -12.12 -6.63 -3.71
C ARG A 150 -10.67 -6.55 -3.26
N LEU A 151 -10.04 -5.39 -3.43
CA LEU A 151 -8.77 -5.11 -2.78
C LEU A 151 -9.00 -5.14 -1.27
N LEU A 152 -8.23 -5.94 -0.54
CA LEU A 152 -8.31 -6.12 0.90
C LEU A 152 -6.94 -5.84 1.56
N PRO A 153 -6.94 -5.37 2.82
CA PRO A 153 -5.72 -5.04 3.52
C PRO A 153 -5.07 -6.32 4.06
N ARG A 154 -3.74 -6.41 4.00
CA ARG A 154 -2.99 -7.42 4.77
C ARG A 154 -2.63 -6.79 6.10
N LEU A 155 -3.41 -7.09 7.14
CA LEU A 155 -3.17 -6.57 8.49
C LEU A 155 -1.89 -7.17 9.10
N ARG A 156 -1.29 -6.46 10.06
CA ARG A 156 -0.21 -7.01 10.88
C ARG A 156 -0.74 -8.20 11.72
N PRO A 157 0.01 -9.30 11.84
CA PRO A 157 -0.35 -10.39 12.75
C PRO A 157 -0.34 -9.91 14.20
N TYR A 158 -1.37 -10.28 14.97
CA TYR A 158 -1.51 -10.04 16.43
C TYR A 158 -1.61 -8.57 16.90
N ASP A 159 -1.31 -7.60 16.04
CA ASP A 159 -1.29 -6.16 16.34
C ASP A 159 -1.93 -5.38 15.18
N THR A 160 -3.22 -5.65 14.95
CA THR A 160 -3.96 -5.16 13.78
C THR A 160 -4.34 -3.68 13.87
N LEU A 161 -4.34 -3.10 15.08
CA LEU A 161 -4.78 -1.74 15.36
C LEU A 161 -3.69 -0.94 16.08
N GLY A 162 -3.36 0.23 15.53
CA GLY A 162 -2.62 1.26 16.25
C GLY A 162 -3.56 2.18 17.01
N SER A 163 -3.04 2.86 18.02
CA SER A 163 -3.77 3.82 18.85
C SER A 163 -2.86 4.96 19.29
N THR A 164 -3.43 6.16 19.43
CA THR A 164 -2.76 7.33 20.02
C THR A 164 -2.49 7.18 21.51
N ARG A 165 -3.11 6.22 22.21
CA ARG A 165 -2.94 5.97 23.66
C ARG A 165 -1.52 5.57 24.06
N HIS A 166 -0.74 5.03 23.13
CA HIS A 166 0.60 4.50 23.40
C HIS A 166 1.72 5.47 22.97
N VAL A 167 1.38 6.72 22.63
CA VAL A 167 2.39 7.72 22.25
C VAL A 167 2.87 8.47 23.48
N ASP A 168 4.11 8.21 23.85
CA ASP A 168 4.85 8.94 24.88
C ASP A 168 6.31 9.09 24.44
N PHE A 169 6.78 10.34 24.38
CA PHE A 169 8.17 10.67 24.06
C PHE A 169 8.50 12.10 24.49
N THR A 170 9.79 12.34 24.69
CA THR A 170 10.32 13.69 24.96
C THR A 170 10.99 14.25 23.71
N THR A 171 10.85 15.56 23.48
CA THR A 171 11.50 16.25 22.37
C THR A 171 12.04 17.61 22.82
N THR A 172 13.13 18.06 22.20
CA THR A 172 13.68 19.41 22.35
C THR A 172 13.23 20.35 21.24
N ARG A 173 12.48 19.84 20.25
CA ARG A 173 11.95 20.62 19.14
C ARG A 173 10.81 21.53 19.61
N PRO A 174 10.54 22.65 18.92
CA PRO A 174 9.37 23.46 19.17
C PRO A 174 8.07 22.63 19.08
N VAL A 175 7.11 23.00 19.93
CA VAL A 175 5.82 22.31 20.04
C VAL A 175 4.67 23.30 20.02
N TRP A 176 3.53 22.85 19.53
CA TRP A 176 2.24 23.51 19.61
C TRP A 176 1.34 22.75 20.59
N VAL A 177 0.78 23.45 21.58
CA VAL A 177 -0.16 22.86 22.55
C VAL A 177 -1.50 22.64 21.88
N THR A 178 -2.05 21.43 21.99
CA THR A 178 -3.31 21.07 21.34
C THR A 178 -4.52 21.28 22.24
N ASP A 179 -5.67 21.57 21.62
CA ASP A 179 -6.97 21.58 22.27
C ASP A 179 -7.32 20.18 22.83
N PRO A 180 -7.49 20.02 24.16
CA PRO A 180 -7.84 18.73 24.77
C PRO A 180 -9.17 18.15 24.27
N ALA A 181 -10.07 18.97 23.72
CA ALA A 181 -11.34 18.52 23.17
C ALA A 181 -11.25 17.99 21.73
N LYS A 182 -10.11 18.15 21.05
CA LYS A 182 -9.89 17.70 19.66
C LYS A 182 -8.68 16.79 19.46
N CYS A 183 -7.75 16.72 20.40
CA CYS A 183 -6.54 15.92 20.22
C CYS A 183 -6.15 15.16 21.49
N HIS A 184 -5.99 13.85 21.35
CA HIS A 184 -5.54 12.97 22.44
C HIS A 184 -4.10 13.29 22.88
N ILE A 185 -3.24 13.63 21.91
CA ILE A 185 -1.83 13.95 22.15
C ILE A 185 -1.72 15.44 22.52
N SER A 186 -1.05 15.74 23.63
CA SER A 186 -0.97 17.09 24.21
C SER A 186 -0.24 18.12 23.37
N HIS A 187 0.68 17.66 22.50
CA HIS A 187 1.55 18.53 21.74
C HIS A 187 1.76 18.02 20.31
N VAL A 188 1.67 18.93 19.36
CA VAL A 188 2.14 18.70 17.99
C VAL A 188 3.57 19.21 17.89
N VAL A 189 4.50 18.31 17.55
CA VAL A 189 5.90 18.69 17.29
C VAL A 189 5.97 19.34 15.92
N ALA A 190 6.26 20.63 15.86
CA ALA A 190 6.33 21.37 14.61
C ALA A 190 7.18 22.63 14.82
N ASP A 191 8.07 22.94 13.87
CA ASP A 191 8.83 24.19 13.91
C ASP A 191 7.88 25.38 13.81
N THR A 192 8.21 26.48 14.49
CA THR A 192 7.41 27.70 14.45
C THR A 192 7.35 28.24 13.01
N GLY A 193 6.15 28.46 12.49
CA GLY A 193 5.92 28.89 11.10
C GLY A 193 5.97 27.76 10.06
N SER A 194 6.08 26.50 10.48
CA SER A 194 6.01 25.36 9.57
C SER A 194 4.61 25.14 8.99
N TRP A 195 4.56 24.49 7.83
CA TRP A 195 3.31 24.11 7.17
C TRP A 195 2.45 23.18 8.05
N GLU A 196 3.08 22.28 8.78
CA GLU A 196 2.40 21.35 9.69
C GLU A 196 1.81 22.06 10.91
N GLN A 197 2.51 23.07 11.46
CA GLN A 197 1.94 23.91 12.52
C GLN A 197 0.72 24.67 12.01
N LYS A 198 0.81 25.27 10.82
CA LYS A 198 -0.32 25.98 10.22
C LYS A 198 -1.50 25.06 9.95
N MET A 199 -1.23 23.83 9.51
CA MET A 199 -2.25 22.80 9.32
C MET A 199 -2.93 22.42 10.64
N ALA A 200 -2.17 22.17 11.71
CA ALA A 200 -2.72 21.86 13.03
C ALA A 200 -3.64 22.98 13.54
N GLN A 201 -3.21 24.24 13.40
CA GLN A 201 -4.05 25.39 13.72
C GLN A 201 -5.34 25.42 12.89
N ALA A 202 -5.25 25.17 11.58
CA ALA A 202 -6.42 25.17 10.70
C ALA A 202 -7.43 24.09 11.12
N LEU A 203 -6.96 22.89 11.50
CA LEU A 203 -7.79 21.79 11.98
C LEU A 203 -8.49 22.12 13.31
N GLU A 204 -7.78 22.75 14.26
CA GLU A 204 -8.39 23.16 15.53
C GLU A 204 -9.49 24.21 15.35
N GLU A 205 -9.34 25.12 14.39
CA GLU A 205 -10.31 26.18 14.13
C GLU A 205 -11.53 25.70 13.31
N MET A 206 -11.56 24.45 12.84
CA MET A 206 -12.68 23.90 12.06
C MET A 206 -13.69 23.18 12.97
N PRO A 207 -14.97 23.59 13.02
CA PRO A 207 -16.00 22.88 13.79
C PRO A 207 -16.31 21.48 13.24
N GLU A 208 -16.08 21.25 11.95
CA GLU A 208 -16.26 19.95 11.27
C GLU A 208 -15.21 18.92 11.74
N VAL A 209 -14.05 19.39 12.23
CA VAL A 209 -13.00 18.53 12.80
C VAL A 209 -13.37 18.17 14.22
N ARG A 210 -13.70 16.90 14.44
CA ARG A 210 -14.01 16.36 15.76
C ARG A 210 -12.76 15.93 16.50
N ARG A 211 -11.86 15.23 15.79
CA ARG A 211 -10.58 14.77 16.34
C ARG A 211 -9.50 14.86 15.29
N TYR A 212 -8.27 15.09 15.69
CA TYR A 212 -7.12 14.97 14.78
C TYR A 212 -5.87 14.54 15.53
N VAL A 213 -4.89 14.03 14.80
CA VAL A 213 -3.57 13.73 15.32
C VAL A 213 -2.51 13.90 14.24
N LYS A 214 -1.37 14.48 14.61
CA LYS A 214 -0.17 14.44 13.77
C LYS A 214 0.48 13.07 13.90
N ASN A 215 0.81 12.44 12.79
CA ASN A 215 1.49 11.15 12.73
C ASN A 215 3.00 11.28 13.06
N HIS A 216 3.30 11.80 14.24
CA HIS A 216 4.65 11.89 14.75
C HIS A 216 4.85 10.85 15.85
N ASN A 217 5.77 9.91 15.62
CA ASN A 217 6.02 8.77 16.51
C ASN A 217 4.80 7.88 16.81
N LEU A 218 3.75 7.98 15.97
CA LEU A 218 2.50 7.22 16.10
C LEU A 218 2.58 5.84 15.40
N GLY A 219 3.45 5.73 14.39
CA GLY A 219 3.67 4.49 13.65
C GLY A 219 2.55 4.14 12.66
N PHE A 220 1.74 5.13 12.25
CA PHE A 220 0.81 4.94 11.15
C PHE A 220 1.56 4.97 9.82
N THR A 221 1.57 3.85 9.10
CA THR A 221 2.30 3.71 7.84
C THR A 221 1.44 3.11 6.74
N ILE A 222 1.68 3.56 5.52
CA ILE A 222 1.07 3.07 4.30
C ILE A 222 2.14 2.27 3.53
N PRO A 223 2.00 0.93 3.43
CA PRO A 223 2.96 0.13 2.66
C PRO A 223 2.82 0.44 1.17
N TYR A 224 3.94 0.55 0.46
CA TYR A 224 3.96 0.72 -0.99
C TYR A 224 5.22 0.11 -1.60
N THR A 225 5.23 -0.10 -2.91
CA THR A 225 6.40 -0.59 -3.63
C THR A 225 6.91 0.50 -4.57
N PHE A 226 8.21 0.76 -4.54
CA PHE A 226 8.89 1.70 -5.43
C PHE A 226 10.22 1.09 -5.87
N ASP A 227 10.46 1.02 -7.18
CA ASP A 227 11.63 0.36 -7.78
C ASP A 227 11.87 -1.07 -7.26
N GLY A 228 10.79 -1.83 -7.08
CA GLY A 228 10.84 -3.22 -6.60
C GLY A 228 11.15 -3.39 -5.11
N GLN A 229 11.32 -2.29 -4.36
CA GLN A 229 11.54 -2.31 -2.92
C GLN A 229 10.25 -2.00 -2.16
N GLU A 230 9.99 -2.75 -1.11
CA GLU A 230 8.93 -2.46 -0.15
C GLU A 230 9.34 -1.26 0.71
N LYS A 231 8.48 -0.24 0.75
CA LYS A 231 8.68 1.00 1.50
C LYS A 231 7.45 1.30 2.34
N GLN A 232 7.66 2.14 3.35
CA GLN A 232 6.61 2.63 4.24
C GLN A 232 6.50 4.14 4.07
N TYR A 233 5.32 4.61 3.74
CA TYR A 233 4.97 6.02 3.66
C TYR A 233 4.33 6.44 4.98
N LEU A 234 4.81 7.52 5.59
CA LEU A 234 4.24 8.13 6.80
C LEU A 234 3.48 9.40 6.37
N PRO A 235 2.14 9.38 6.28
CA PRO A 235 1.36 10.59 6.03
C PRO A 235 1.38 11.51 7.25
N ASP A 236 1.07 12.80 7.08
CA ASP A 236 1.24 13.79 8.15
C ASP A 236 0.16 13.76 9.25
N PHE A 237 -1.12 13.62 8.88
CA PHE A 237 -2.23 13.69 9.85
C PHE A 237 -3.32 12.64 9.59
N ILE A 238 -4.00 12.26 10.69
CA ILE A 238 -5.29 11.57 10.65
C ILE A 238 -6.32 12.52 11.27
N VAL A 239 -7.47 12.69 10.63
CA VAL A 239 -8.53 13.60 11.06
C VAL A 239 -9.87 12.87 11.04
N HIS A 240 -10.65 12.97 12.10
CA HIS A 240 -12.04 12.51 12.11
C HIS A 240 -12.93 13.72 11.85
N LEU A 241 -13.60 13.71 10.70
CA LEU A 241 -14.45 14.77 10.20
C LEU A 241 -15.93 14.40 10.33
N ASP A 242 -16.72 15.37 10.74
CA ASP A 242 -18.17 15.34 10.60
C ASP A 242 -18.53 15.84 9.18
N ASP A 243 -18.86 14.90 8.30
CA ASP A 243 -19.28 15.15 6.92
C ASP A 243 -20.81 15.10 6.77
N GLY A 244 -21.56 15.17 7.88
CA GLY A 244 -23.03 15.16 7.88
C GLY A 244 -23.67 13.77 8.07
N HIS A 245 -22.86 12.72 8.23
CA HIS A 245 -23.34 11.36 8.52
C HIS A 245 -23.63 11.09 10.01
N GLY A 246 -23.41 12.10 10.86
CA GLY A 246 -23.65 12.02 12.31
C GLY A 246 -22.42 11.60 13.13
N PRO A 247 -22.51 11.70 14.46
CA PRO A 247 -21.37 11.50 15.36
C PRO A 247 -20.83 10.07 15.40
N ASP A 248 -21.65 9.09 15.02
CA ASP A 248 -21.31 7.65 15.05
C ASP A 248 -20.72 7.15 13.72
N ASP A 249 -20.74 7.97 12.67
CA ASP A 249 -20.22 7.63 11.33
C ASP A 249 -19.34 8.78 10.80
N LEU A 250 -18.27 9.10 11.53
CA LEU A 250 -17.32 10.13 11.11
C LEU A 250 -16.41 9.64 9.98
N LEU A 251 -16.08 10.53 9.05
CA LEU A 251 -15.10 10.27 8.00
C LEU A 251 -13.67 10.39 8.55
N GLN A 252 -12.87 9.33 8.40
CA GLN A 252 -11.46 9.31 8.76
C GLN A 252 -10.61 9.75 7.57
N LEU A 253 -10.09 10.97 7.63
CA LEU A 253 -9.31 11.58 6.57
C LEU A 253 -7.82 11.50 6.87
N ILE A 254 -7.07 10.86 5.98
CA ILE A 254 -5.61 10.94 5.93
C ILE A 254 -5.26 12.22 5.20
N ILE A 255 -4.44 13.08 5.82
CA ILE A 255 -3.96 14.31 5.20
C ILE A 255 -2.44 14.24 5.01
N GLU A 256 -2.01 14.52 3.79
CA GLU A 256 -0.62 14.81 3.44
C GLU A 256 -0.49 16.31 3.17
N VAL A 257 0.37 17.00 3.91
CA VAL A 257 0.70 18.40 3.70
C VAL A 257 1.97 18.45 2.85
N SER A 258 1.87 19.03 1.66
CA SER A 258 2.97 18.86 0.71
C SER A 258 3.23 20.05 -0.18
N GLY A 259 4.52 20.37 -0.32
CA GLY A 259 5.00 21.38 -1.27
C GLY A 259 5.12 20.84 -2.70
N GLN A 260 6.09 21.37 -3.46
CA GLN A 260 6.33 21.03 -4.87
C GLN A 260 6.34 19.52 -5.16
N ALA A 261 5.79 19.14 -6.31
CA ALA A 261 5.68 17.74 -6.74
C ALA A 261 7.05 17.14 -7.06
N ARG A 262 7.32 15.94 -6.53
CA ARG A 262 8.47 15.08 -6.86
C ARG A 262 7.97 13.69 -7.28
N ALA A 263 8.75 12.95 -8.05
CA ALA A 263 8.34 11.64 -8.57
C ALA A 263 8.08 10.58 -7.47
N ASP A 264 8.84 10.62 -6.37
CA ASP A 264 8.63 9.75 -5.21
C ASP A 264 7.31 10.05 -4.48
N LYS A 265 6.92 11.32 -4.45
CA LYS A 265 5.67 11.81 -3.86
C LYS A 265 4.45 11.23 -4.59
N ALA A 266 4.49 11.17 -5.93
CA ALA A 266 3.39 10.61 -6.73
C ALA A 266 3.10 9.14 -6.37
N ALA A 267 4.14 8.32 -6.15
CA ALA A 267 3.98 6.92 -5.76
C ALA A 267 3.34 6.77 -4.37
N LYS A 268 3.69 7.62 -3.41
CA LYS A 268 3.12 7.63 -2.05
C LYS A 268 1.63 7.98 -2.08
N VAL A 269 1.28 9.07 -2.78
CA VAL A 269 -0.12 9.52 -2.95
C VAL A 269 -0.95 8.46 -3.67
N ALA A 270 -0.41 7.86 -4.73
CA ALA A 270 -1.08 6.78 -5.45
C ALA A 270 -1.32 5.55 -4.55
N ALA A 271 -0.35 5.19 -3.71
CA ALA A 271 -0.53 4.08 -2.77
C ALA A 271 -1.63 4.36 -1.74
N ALA A 272 -1.70 5.57 -1.18
CA ALA A 272 -2.75 5.92 -0.24
C ALA A 272 -4.14 5.95 -0.90
N ARG A 273 -4.28 6.64 -2.04
CA ARG A 273 -5.56 6.81 -2.75
C ARG A 273 -6.09 5.54 -3.41
N ASN A 274 -5.20 4.77 -4.05
CA ASN A 274 -5.62 3.67 -4.93
C ASN A 274 -5.44 2.29 -4.29
N LEU A 275 -4.67 2.18 -3.20
CA LEU A 275 -4.46 0.91 -2.52
C LEU A 275 -5.01 0.94 -1.10
N TRP A 276 -4.49 1.83 -0.25
CA TRP A 276 -4.80 1.80 1.17
C TRP A 276 -6.25 2.11 1.48
N VAL A 277 -6.77 3.25 0.98
CA VAL A 277 -8.16 3.66 1.22
C VAL A 277 -9.16 2.62 0.69
N PRO A 278 -9.06 2.15 -0.58
CA PRO A 278 -9.96 1.12 -1.06
C PRO A 278 -9.85 -0.18 -0.29
N ALA A 279 -8.63 -0.63 0.07
CA ALA A 279 -8.43 -1.84 0.85
C ALA A 279 -9.16 -1.78 2.20
N VAL A 280 -8.90 -0.72 2.96
CA VAL A 280 -9.45 -0.53 4.31
C VAL A 280 -10.97 -0.37 4.27
N ASN A 281 -11.50 0.40 3.31
CA ASN A 281 -12.95 0.56 3.14
C ASN A 281 -13.63 -0.76 2.72
N ASN A 282 -13.01 -1.54 1.80
CA ASN A 282 -13.55 -2.83 1.37
C ASN A 282 -13.62 -3.87 2.50
N HIS A 283 -12.71 -3.79 3.48
CA HIS A 283 -12.76 -4.62 4.68
C HIS A 283 -13.98 -4.30 5.55
N GLY A 284 -14.46 -3.05 5.55
CA GLY A 284 -15.67 -2.60 6.27
C GLY A 284 -15.57 -2.60 7.80
N GLY A 285 -14.40 -2.95 8.37
CA GLY A 285 -14.21 -3.10 9.83
C GLY A 285 -13.55 -1.90 10.51
N PHE A 286 -13.14 -0.88 9.74
CA PHE A 286 -12.35 0.24 10.25
C PHE A 286 -13.02 1.60 10.03
N GLY A 287 -14.32 1.64 9.77
CA GLY A 287 -15.06 2.86 9.41
C GLY A 287 -14.74 3.36 8.01
N ARG A 288 -15.20 4.57 7.68
CA ARG A 288 -14.99 5.20 6.36
C ARG A 288 -13.68 5.97 6.34
N TRP A 289 -12.83 5.66 5.36
CA TRP A 289 -11.56 6.34 5.14
C TRP A 289 -11.50 7.09 3.83
N ALA A 290 -10.77 8.20 3.85
CA ALA A 290 -10.46 9.02 2.68
C ALA A 290 -9.02 9.54 2.74
N PHE A 291 -8.50 10.01 1.61
CA PHE A 291 -7.19 10.64 1.53
C PHE A 291 -7.28 12.00 0.83
N LEU A 292 -6.66 13.03 1.43
CA LEU A 292 -6.58 14.38 0.88
C LEU A 292 -5.14 14.90 0.93
N GLU A 293 -4.72 15.53 -0.15
CA GLU A 293 -3.44 16.24 -0.21
C GLU A 293 -3.72 17.74 -0.07
N ILE A 294 -2.99 18.39 0.84
CA ILE A 294 -3.05 19.83 1.05
C ILE A 294 -1.76 20.43 0.50
N SER A 295 -1.89 21.13 -0.62
CA SER A 295 -0.76 21.82 -1.28
C SER A 295 -0.53 23.24 -0.77
N ASP A 296 -1.51 23.80 -0.05
CA ASP A 296 -1.44 25.11 0.59
C ASP A 296 -2.14 25.06 1.96
N PRO A 297 -1.39 25.06 3.09
CA PRO A 297 -1.98 24.99 4.41
C PRO A 297 -2.74 26.28 4.79
N TRP A 298 -2.55 27.40 4.08
CA TRP A 298 -3.34 28.62 4.29
C TRP A 298 -4.75 28.53 3.70
N ASP A 299 -4.96 27.66 2.71
CA ASP A 299 -6.28 27.37 2.11
C ASP A 299 -6.86 26.00 2.54
N ALA A 300 -6.26 25.37 3.55
CA ALA A 300 -6.62 24.03 4.00
C ALA A 300 -8.12 23.88 4.35
N LYS A 301 -8.70 24.87 5.04
CA LYS A 301 -10.11 24.84 5.46
C LYS A 301 -11.07 24.78 4.28
N ASN A 302 -10.83 25.60 3.25
CA ASN A 302 -11.65 25.62 2.05
C ASN A 302 -11.48 24.32 1.26
N THR A 303 -10.24 23.83 1.15
CA THR A 303 -9.93 22.56 0.49
C THR A 303 -10.65 21.38 1.14
N ILE A 304 -10.62 21.27 2.48
CA ILE A 304 -11.33 20.22 3.22
C ILE A 304 -12.85 20.34 3.04
N ARG A 305 -13.43 21.54 3.16
CA ARG A 305 -14.88 21.73 2.97
C ARG A 305 -15.34 21.36 1.56
N ARG A 306 -14.55 21.74 0.55
CA ARG A 306 -14.80 21.35 -0.84
C ARG A 306 -14.74 19.83 -0.99
N PHE A 307 -13.77 19.18 -0.35
CA PHE A 307 -13.66 17.73 -0.35
C PHE A 307 -14.90 17.06 0.26
N ILE A 308 -15.35 17.51 1.44
CA ILE A 308 -16.57 17.02 2.10
C ILE A 308 -17.79 17.12 1.16
N ARG A 309 -17.97 18.29 0.52
CA ARG A 309 -19.09 18.51 -0.40
C ARG A 309 -19.09 17.53 -1.58
N ILE A 310 -17.93 17.34 -2.23
CA ILE A 310 -17.81 16.44 -3.38
C ILE A 310 -18.07 14.98 -2.97
N GLN A 311 -17.59 14.56 -1.79
CA GLN A 311 -17.88 13.23 -1.28
C GLN A 311 -19.38 13.04 -1.04
N GLY A 312 -20.05 14.00 -0.41
CA GLY A 312 -21.50 13.93 -0.17
C GLY A 312 -22.33 13.85 -1.45
N GLU A 313 -21.95 14.56 -2.51
CA GLU A 313 -22.63 14.50 -3.83
C GLU A 313 -22.50 13.09 -4.48
N ASN A 314 -21.35 12.42 -4.32
CA ASN A 314 -21.14 11.06 -4.83
C ASN A 314 -21.96 9.98 -4.07
N TYR A 315 -22.29 10.19 -2.80
CA TYR A 315 -23.16 9.29 -2.03
C TYR A 315 -24.65 9.53 -2.28
N ALA A 316 -25.06 10.73 -2.73
CA ALA A 316 -26.44 11.03 -3.07
C ALA A 316 -26.86 10.51 -4.46
N THR A 317 -25.90 10.08 -5.28
CA THR A 317 -26.10 9.63 -6.67
C THR A 317 -25.85 8.14 -6.89
N ALA A 318 -25.48 7.40 -5.84
CA ALA A 318 -25.28 5.94 -5.83
C ALA A 318 -26.42 5.24 -5.09
#